data_AF-A0A535KJG2-F1
#
_entry.id   AF-A0A535KJG2-F1
#
_cell.length_a   1.000
_cell.length_b   1.000
_cell.length_c   1.000
_cell.angle_alpha   90.00
_cell.angle_beta   90.00
_cell.angle_gamma   90.00
#
_symmetry.space_group_name_H-M   'P 1'
#
loop_
_entity.id
_entity.type
_entity.pdbx_description
1 polymer ?
#
loop_
_entity_poly.entity_id
_entity_poly.type
_entity_poly.pdbx_seq_one_letter_code
_entity_poly.pdbx_strand_id
1 'polypeptide(L)'
;WRGFGQARLQRGIGAIWAAIVIGLLWSTWHLWPVAVPGGLSLFDWTDFPQTYLRLTSTAILYAWLFNSTRGSLLIVLVAHGAFNLDNSIVQSPASGVHTIPIIVAVLHAVVALAVVLATNPRTLTWRTAGPR
;
A
#
# COMPACT_ATOMS: atom_id res chain seq x y z
N TRP A 1 3.72 -10.16 -4.71
CA TRP A 1 3.89 -8.80 -5.27
C TRP A 1 5.33 -8.30 -5.33
N ARG A 2 6.06 -8.14 -4.21
CA ARG A 2 7.38 -7.46 -4.20
C ARG A 2 8.53 -8.27 -4.81
N GLY A 3 8.63 -9.56 -4.54
CA GLY A 3 9.75 -10.39 -5.03
C GLY A 3 9.83 -10.60 -6.55
N PHE A 4 8.68 -10.53 -7.25
CA PHE A 4 8.63 -10.71 -8.71
C PHE A 4 8.13 -9.46 -9.43
N GLY A 5 6.89 -9.04 -9.16
CA GLY A 5 6.22 -7.94 -9.86
C GLY A 5 6.96 -6.61 -9.69
N GLN A 6 7.21 -6.19 -8.45
CA GLN A 6 7.90 -4.92 -8.17
C GLN A 6 9.33 -4.94 -8.72
N ALA A 7 10.09 -6.00 -8.42
CA ALA A 7 11.50 -6.14 -8.82
C ALA A 7 11.70 -6.10 -10.35
N ARG A 8 10.72 -6.56 -11.14
CA ARG A 8 10.73 -6.50 -12.61
C ARG A 8 10.21 -5.17 -13.15
N LEU A 9 8.99 -4.77 -12.75
CA LEU A 9 8.34 -3.57 -13.28
C LEU A 9 9.17 -2.30 -13.02
N GLN A 10 9.78 -2.20 -11.83
CA GLN A 10 10.51 -0.99 -11.46
C GLN A 10 11.77 -0.75 -12.29
N ARG A 11 12.29 -1.76 -13.01
CA ARG A 11 13.42 -1.59 -13.93
C ARG A 11 13.04 -0.80 -15.18
N GLY A 12 11.80 -0.92 -15.64
CA GLY A 12 11.30 -0.23 -16.83
C GLY A 12 10.68 1.12 -16.52
N ILE A 13 9.73 1.16 -15.57
CA ILE A 13 8.90 2.34 -15.29
C ILE A 13 9.26 3.08 -14.00
N GLY A 14 10.26 2.60 -13.26
CA GLY A 14 10.65 3.16 -11.96
C GLY A 14 9.80 2.67 -10.79
N ALA A 15 10.32 2.87 -9.57
CA ALA A 15 9.76 2.31 -8.34
C ALA A 15 8.37 2.84 -7.99
N ILE A 16 8.11 4.15 -8.14
CA ILE A 16 6.79 4.73 -7.87
C ILE A 16 5.73 4.13 -8.79
N TRP A 17 5.94 4.19 -10.10
CA TRP A 17 4.94 3.70 -11.06
C TRP A 17 4.72 2.20 -10.96
N ALA A 18 5.78 1.42 -10.73
CA ALA A 18 5.65 0.00 -10.43
C ALA A 18 4.81 -0.26 -9.18
N ALA A 19 5.00 0.55 -8.12
CA ALA A 19 4.24 0.43 -6.89
C ALA A 19 2.76 0.83 -7.08
N ILE A 20 2.48 1.89 -7.84
CA ILE A 20 1.12 2.33 -8.18
C ILE A 20 0.39 1.23 -8.96
N VAL A 21 1.00 0.71 -10.04
CA VAL A 21 0.39 -0.37 -10.84
C VAL A 21 0.07 -1.58 -9.96
N ILE A 22 1.02 -2.01 -9.13
CA ILE A 22 0.79 -3.13 -8.21
C ILE A 22 -0.28 -2.79 -7.18
N GLY A 23 -0.31 -1.56 -6.68
CA GLY A 23 -1.31 -1.08 -5.75
C GLY A 23 -2.72 -1.13 -6.31
N LEU A 24 -2.91 -0.68 -7.56
CA LEU A 24 -4.20 -0.75 -8.26
C LEU A 24 -4.65 -2.19 -8.48
N LEU A 25 -3.74 -3.06 -8.96
CA LEU A 25 -4.04 -4.49 -9.14
C LEU A 25 -4.41 -5.17 -7.81
N TRP A 26 -3.66 -4.85 -6.75
CA TRP A 26 -3.90 -5.38 -5.42
C TRP A 26 -5.24 -4.88 -4.86
N SER A 27 -5.59 -3.61 -5.08
CA SER A 27 -6.87 -3.02 -4.70
C SER A 27 -8.04 -3.72 -5.39
N THR A 28 -7.95 -3.88 -6.72
CA THR A 28 -8.97 -4.60 -7.49
C THR A 28 -9.12 -6.04 -7.00
N TRP A 29 -8.01 -6.73 -6.71
CA TRP A 29 -8.06 -8.08 -6.14
C TRP A 29 -8.81 -8.13 -4.79
N HIS A 30 -8.70 -7.10 -3.95
CA HIS A 30 -9.40 -7.08 -2.64
C HIS A 30 -10.90 -6.84 -2.77
N LEU A 31 -11.35 -6.30 -3.91
CA LEU A 31 -12.76 -6.12 -4.23
C LEU A 31 -13.38 -7.34 -4.91
N TRP A 32 -12.68 -8.49 -4.94
CA TRP A 32 -13.24 -9.73 -5.49
C TRP A 32 -14.61 -10.14 -4.93
N PRO A 33 -14.99 -9.88 -3.65
CA PRO A 33 -16.30 -10.28 -3.15
C PRO A 33 -17.44 -9.58 -3.88
N VAL A 34 -17.21 -8.41 -4.50
CA VAL A 34 -18.19 -7.73 -5.35
C VAL A 34 -18.67 -8.62 -6.51
N ALA A 35 -17.83 -9.55 -6.96
CA ALA A 35 -18.13 -10.44 -8.09
C ALA A 35 -18.96 -11.67 -7.72
N VAL A 36 -19.20 -11.95 -6.42
CA VAL A 36 -20.04 -13.09 -5.99
C VAL A 36 -21.52 -12.68 -5.84
N PRO A 37 -22.48 -13.62 -5.97
CA PRO A 37 -23.89 -13.32 -5.77
C PRO A 37 -24.17 -12.69 -4.40
N GLY A 38 -24.84 -11.53 -4.40
CA GLY A 38 -25.10 -10.75 -3.18
C GLY A 38 -23.89 -10.00 -2.61
N GLY A 39 -22.71 -10.12 -3.21
CA GLY A 39 -21.48 -9.53 -2.69
C GLY A 39 -21.46 -8.01 -2.70
N LEU A 40 -22.14 -7.36 -3.65
CA LEU A 40 -22.28 -5.90 -3.69
C LEU A 40 -22.94 -5.31 -2.44
N SER A 41 -23.86 -6.03 -1.79
CA SER A 41 -24.52 -5.54 -0.57
C SER A 41 -23.63 -5.59 0.67
N LEU A 42 -22.40 -6.13 0.54
CA LEU A 42 -21.39 -6.12 1.60
C LEU A 42 -20.54 -4.84 1.61
N PHE A 43 -20.75 -3.94 0.63
CA PHE A 43 -19.95 -2.73 0.46
C PHE A 43 -20.82 -1.48 0.42
N ASP A 44 -20.34 -0.44 1.10
CA ASP A 44 -20.80 0.93 0.93
C ASP A 44 -20.07 1.59 -0.26
N TRP A 45 -20.68 2.62 -0.83
CA TRP A 45 -20.08 3.40 -1.93
C TRP A 45 -18.70 3.98 -1.57
N THR A 46 -18.44 4.23 -0.29
CA THR A 46 -17.16 4.72 0.22
C THR A 46 -16.07 3.65 0.26
N ASP A 47 -16.42 2.37 0.26
CA ASP A 47 -15.45 1.26 0.36
C ASP A 47 -14.52 1.17 -0.83
N PHE A 48 -15.02 1.47 -2.02
CA PHE A 48 -14.25 1.47 -3.25
C PHE A 48 -13.11 2.50 -3.20
N PRO A 49 -13.38 3.83 -3.12
CA PRO A 49 -12.32 4.83 -3.14
C PRO A 49 -11.35 4.67 -1.96
N GLN A 50 -11.83 4.31 -0.78
CA GLN A 50 -10.93 4.12 0.37
C GLN A 50 -10.03 2.89 0.21
N THR A 51 -10.52 1.80 -0.37
CA THR A 51 -9.71 0.60 -0.65
C THR A 51 -8.59 0.92 -1.62
N TYR A 52 -8.91 1.60 -2.74
CA TYR A 52 -7.91 2.02 -3.71
C TYR A 52 -6.88 2.98 -3.11
N LEU A 53 -7.32 3.99 -2.37
CA LEU A 53 -6.43 4.96 -1.73
C LEU A 53 -5.50 4.27 -0.74
N ARG A 54 -6.04 3.45 0.16
CA ARG A 54 -5.28 2.76 1.21
C ARG A 54 -4.29 1.78 0.63
N LEU A 55 -4.74 0.81 -0.18
CA LEU A 55 -3.88 -0.28 -0.66
C LEU A 55 -2.85 0.20 -1.67
N THR A 56 -3.15 1.22 -2.49
CA THR A 56 -2.16 1.82 -3.39
C THR A 56 -1.09 2.58 -2.59
N SER A 57 -1.47 3.32 -1.56
CA SER A 57 -0.53 4.00 -0.67
C SER A 57 0.36 3.02 0.08
N THR A 58 -0.22 1.97 0.66
CA THR A 58 0.53 0.87 1.29
C THR A 58 1.46 0.18 0.30
N ALA A 59 1.06 0.05 -0.97
CA ALA A 59 1.92 -0.52 -1.98
C ALA A 59 3.19 0.32 -2.21
N ILE A 60 3.08 1.65 -2.23
CA ILE A 60 4.22 2.58 -2.30
C ILE A 60 5.12 2.42 -1.07
N LEU A 61 4.55 2.34 0.13
CA LEU A 61 5.32 2.15 1.37
C LEU A 61 6.09 0.83 1.37
N TYR A 62 5.49 -0.27 0.91
CA TYR A 62 6.20 -1.54 0.77
C TYR A 62 7.29 -1.49 -0.30
N ALA A 63 7.10 -0.74 -1.39
CA ALA A 63 8.15 -0.56 -2.40
C ALA A 63 9.33 0.23 -1.83
N TRP A 64 9.05 1.29 -1.06
CA TRP A 64 10.07 2.06 -0.35
C TRP A 64 10.83 1.21 0.67
N LEU A 65 10.13 0.44 1.52
CA LEU A 65 10.77 -0.47 2.48
C LEU A 65 11.64 -1.50 1.77
N PHE A 66 11.11 -2.13 0.72
CA PHE A 66 11.84 -3.13 -0.07
C PHE A 66 13.13 -2.54 -0.65
N ASN A 67 13.06 -1.39 -1.31
CA ASN A 67 14.23 -0.78 -1.97
C ASN A 67 15.23 -0.20 -0.95
N SER A 68 14.74 0.42 0.14
CA SER A 68 15.57 0.99 1.20
C SER A 68 16.31 -0.08 2.01
N THR A 69 15.81 -1.31 2.02
CA THR A 69 16.43 -2.47 2.70
C THR A 69 17.16 -3.40 1.74
N ARG A 70 17.60 -2.88 0.58
CA ARG A 70 18.36 -3.62 -0.45
C ARG A 70 17.63 -4.87 -0.97
N GLY A 71 16.30 -4.83 -1.02
CA GLY A 71 15.46 -5.92 -1.50
C GLY A 71 15.05 -6.94 -0.45
N SER A 72 15.08 -6.60 0.85
CA SER A 72 14.68 -7.53 1.91
C SER A 72 13.18 -7.82 1.88
N LEU A 73 12.81 -9.06 1.52
CA LEU A 73 11.43 -9.51 1.59
C LEU A 73 10.95 -9.70 3.03
N LEU A 74 11.86 -10.01 3.96
CA LEU A 74 11.51 -10.23 5.36
C LEU A 74 10.91 -8.95 5.99
N ILE A 75 11.53 -7.79 5.76
CA ILE A 75 11.03 -6.51 6.29
C ILE A 75 9.64 -6.19 5.74
N VAL A 76 9.43 -6.42 4.44
CA VAL A 76 8.11 -6.26 3.83
C VAL A 76 7.10 -7.23 4.42
N LEU A 77 7.48 -8.48 4.67
CA LEU A 77 6.59 -9.51 5.21
C LEU A 77 6.16 -9.16 6.65
N VAL A 78 7.08 -8.68 7.49
CA VAL A 78 6.76 -8.22 8.85
C VAL A 78 5.82 -7.02 8.79
N ALA A 79 6.11 -6.01 7.94
CA ALA A 79 5.21 -4.87 7.76
C ALA A 79 3.82 -5.29 7.26
N HIS A 80 3.76 -6.30 6.38
CA HIS A 80 2.50 -6.88 5.91
C HIS A 80 1.73 -7.60 7.01
N GLY A 81 2.42 -8.36 7.86
CA GLY A 81 1.83 -9.00 9.04
C GLY A 81 1.24 -7.96 10.00
N ALA A 82 1.96 -6.87 10.27
CA ALA A 82 1.49 -5.77 11.10
C ALA A 82 0.24 -5.08 10.50
N PHE A 83 0.24 -4.84 9.18
CA PHE A 83 -0.93 -4.29 8.48
C PHE A 83 -2.15 -5.21 8.58
N ASN A 84 -1.96 -6.53 8.48
CA ASN A 84 -3.07 -7.48 8.63
C ASN A 84 -3.58 -7.52 10.07
N LEU A 85 -2.69 -7.42 11.06
CA LEU A 85 -3.05 -7.37 12.46
C LEU A 85 -3.89 -6.12 12.79
N ASP A 86 -3.49 -4.95 12.29
CA ASP A 86 -4.25 -3.71 12.41
C ASP A 86 -5.67 -3.85 11.85
N ASN A 87 -5.81 -4.42 10.65
CA ASN A 87 -7.13 -4.65 10.05
C ASN A 87 -8.01 -5.59 10.89
N SER A 88 -7.42 -6.67 11.42
CA SER A 88 -8.16 -7.69 12.17
C SER A 88 -8.53 -7.27 13.60
N ILE A 89 -7.73 -6.41 14.23
CA ILE A 89 -7.90 -6.03 15.65
C ILE A 89 -8.43 -4.61 15.80
N VAL A 90 -7.86 -3.64 15.08
CA VAL A 90 -8.17 -2.22 15.27
C VAL A 90 -9.35 -1.80 14.41
N GLN A 91 -9.37 -2.22 13.14
CA GLN A 91 -10.42 -1.85 12.19
C GLN A 91 -11.60 -2.83 12.16
N SER A 92 -11.58 -3.87 13.00
CA SER A 92 -12.70 -4.79 13.14
C SER A 92 -13.89 -4.11 13.81
N PRO A 93 -15.14 -4.34 13.37
CA PRO A 93 -16.35 -3.83 14.04
C PRO A 93 -16.42 -4.17 15.53
N ALA A 94 -15.76 -5.27 15.94
CA ALA A 94 -15.72 -5.74 17.33
C ALA A 94 -14.73 -4.98 18.23
N SER A 95 -13.86 -4.12 17.68
CA SER A 95 -12.82 -3.44 18.43
C SER A 95 -13.33 -2.35 19.37
N GLY A 96 -14.59 -1.90 19.17
CA GLY A 96 -15.15 -0.73 19.86
C GLY A 96 -14.49 0.60 19.46
N VAL A 97 -13.44 0.55 18.64
CA VAL A 97 -12.74 1.71 18.07
C VAL A 97 -13.29 1.91 16.66
N HIS A 98 -14.32 2.75 16.55
CA HIS A 98 -14.85 3.17 15.25
C HIS A 98 -13.87 4.13 14.56
N THR A 99 -12.72 3.63 14.11
CA THR A 99 -11.86 4.40 13.21
C THR A 99 -12.55 4.45 11.87
N ILE A 100 -12.88 5.65 11.38
CA ILE A 100 -13.48 5.79 10.05
C ILE A 100 -12.44 5.30 9.04
N PRO A 101 -12.68 4.23 8.26
CA PRO A 101 -11.63 3.60 7.45
C PRO A 101 -11.01 4.57 6.42
N ILE A 102 -11.75 5.61 6.03
CA ILE A 102 -11.25 6.71 5.22
C ILE A 102 -10.12 7.50 5.89
N ILE A 103 -10.16 7.70 7.21
CA ILE A 103 -9.09 8.38 7.96
C ILE A 103 -7.81 7.56 7.85
N VAL A 104 -7.90 6.23 8.02
CA VAL A 104 -6.73 5.36 7.89
C VAL A 104 -6.20 5.37 6.45
N ALA A 105 -7.08 5.36 5.46
CA ALA A 105 -6.69 5.48 4.06
C ALA A 105 -5.94 6.80 3.78
N VAL A 106 -6.44 7.92 4.32
CA VAL A 106 -5.79 9.24 4.21
C VAL A 106 -4.45 9.26 4.92
N LEU A 107 -4.33 8.69 6.12
CA LEU A 107 -3.05 8.61 6.83
C LEU A 107 -2.00 7.83 6.03
N HIS A 108 -2.38 6.69 5.45
CA HIS A 108 -1.48 5.94 4.56
C HIS A 108 -1.07 6.77 3.35
N ALA A 109 -2.01 7.52 2.75
CA ALA A 109 -1.73 8.39 1.60
C ALA A 109 -0.79 9.54 1.97
N VAL A 110 -0.96 10.17 3.14
CA VAL A 110 -0.09 11.23 3.65
C VAL A 110 1.33 10.70 3.86
N VAL A 111 1.49 9.53 4.50
CA VAL A 111 2.80 8.92 4.71
C VAL A 111 3.44 8.51 3.38
N ALA A 112 2.67 7.93 2.46
CA ALA A 112 3.16 7.57 1.13
C ALA A 112 3.60 8.81 0.34
N LEU A 113 2.84 9.90 0.40
CA LEU A 113 3.19 11.18 -0.21
C LEU A 113 4.48 11.74 0.40
N ALA A 114 4.60 11.74 1.72
CA ALA A 114 5.82 12.19 2.39
C ALA A 114 7.06 11.39 1.95
N VAL A 115 6.93 10.05 1.86
CA VAL A 115 7.98 9.17 1.33
C VAL A 115 8.33 9.52 -0.11
N VAL A 116 7.32 9.69 -0.98
CA VAL A 116 7.54 10.05 -2.39
C VAL A 116 8.27 11.38 -2.53
N LEU A 117 7.89 12.39 -1.74
CA LEU A 117 8.51 13.71 -1.76
C LEU A 117 9.95 13.67 -1.23
N ALA A 118 10.23 12.84 -0.23
CA ALA A 118 11.54 12.78 0.42
C ALA A 118 12.53 11.80 -0.25
N THR A 119 12.08 10.98 -1.20
CA THR A 119 12.92 9.98 -1.88
C THR A 119 13.14 10.27 -3.36
N ASN A 120 14.03 9.52 -4.00
CA ASN A 120 14.18 9.55 -5.45
C ASN A 120 13.01 8.78 -6.10
N PRO A 121 12.25 9.37 -7.05
CA PRO A 121 11.04 8.75 -7.59
C PRO A 121 11.29 7.46 -8.40
N ARG A 122 12.50 7.28 -8.95
CA ARG A 122 12.86 6.06 -9.68
C ARG A 122 13.24 4.90 -8.77
N THR A 123 13.75 5.16 -7.58
CA THR A 123 14.26 4.11 -6.68
C THR A 123 13.48 3.98 -5.39
N LEU A 124 12.72 5.00 -4.98
CA LEU A 124 12.12 5.11 -3.64
C LEU A 124 13.15 4.84 -2.54
N THR A 125 14.32 5.45 -2.66
CA THR A 125 15.36 5.49 -1.63
C THR A 125 15.67 6.93 -1.29
N TRP A 126 16.14 7.20 -0.08
CA TRP A 126 16.53 8.56 0.34
C TRP A 126 17.46 9.19 -0.69
N ARG A 127 17.19 10.46 -1.00
CA ARG A 127 18.12 11.25 -1.80
C ARG A 127 19.34 11.46 -0.93
N THR A 128 20.45 10.83 -1.27
CA THR A 128 21.74 11.19 -0.67
C THR A 128 21.95 12.66 -0.96
N ALA A 129 22.02 13.50 0.08
CA ALA A 129 22.49 14.86 -0.09
C ALA A 129 23.87 14.77 -0.75
N GLY A 130 24.01 15.35 -1.94
CA GLY A 130 25.34 15.48 -2.56
C GLY A 130 26.27 16.25 -1.60
N PRO A 131 27.59 15.99 -1.64
CA PRO A 131 28.52 16.78 -0.85
C PRO A 131 28.32 18.26 -1.19
N ARG A 132 28.16 19.09 -0.15
CA ARG A 132 28.19 20.55 -0.26
C ARG A 132 29.60 21.02 -0.56
#